data_AF-A0A848QRY6-F1
#
_entry.id   AF-A0A848QRY6-F1
#
_cell.length_a   1.000
_cell.length_b   1.000
_cell.length_c   1.000
_cell.angle_alpha   90.00
_cell.angle_beta   90.00
_cell.angle_gamma   90.00
#
_symmetry.space_group_name_H-M   'P 1'
#
loop_
_entity.id
_entity.type
_entity.pdbx_description
1 polymer ?
#
loop_
_entity_poly.entity_id
_entity_poly.type
_entity_poly.pdbx_seq_one_letter_code
_entity_poly.pdbx_strand_id
1 'polypeptide(L)'
;KKYAPDILGEIKDVLDDIEERGDLLPKSELKEAVTYLRNEWNAVVDIFNYGDTYLDNNIVERMNRYISLSRKNSLFFGSHKGAERGAILYK
;
A
#
# COMPACT_ATOMS: atom_id res chain seq x y z
N LYS A 1 -4.76 24.31 6.98
CA LYS A 1 -6.02 23.61 6.61
C LYS A 1 -6.74 24.22 5.38
N LYS A 2 -6.56 25.51 5.05
CA LYS A 2 -7.25 26.15 3.92
C LYS A 2 -6.99 25.50 2.55
N TYR A 3 -5.79 24.95 2.32
CA TYR A 3 -5.37 24.42 1.01
C TYR A 3 -5.64 22.93 0.79
N ALA A 4 -5.88 22.14 1.84
CA ALA A 4 -6.04 20.70 1.68
C ALA A 4 -7.33 20.30 0.94
N PRO A 5 -8.50 20.91 1.21
CA PRO A 5 -9.72 20.62 0.45
C PRO A 5 -9.59 20.99 -1.03
N ASP A 6 -8.94 22.12 -1.33
CA ASP A 6 -8.77 22.61 -2.71
C ASP A 6 -7.88 21.66 -3.53
N ILE A 7 -6.72 21.26 -2.98
CA ILE A 7 -5.80 20.32 -3.64
C ILE A 7 -6.44 18.93 -3.80
N LEU A 8 -7.21 18.47 -2.81
CA LEU A 8 -7.93 17.19 -2.93
C LEU A 8 -9.00 17.25 -4.02
N GLY A 9 -9.67 18.39 -4.19
CA GLY A 9 -10.59 18.62 -5.31
C GLY A 9 -9.87 18.51 -6.65
N GLU A 10 -8.76 19.25 -6.82
CA GLU A 10 -7.96 19.22 -8.05
C GLU A 10 -7.47 17.81 -8.40
N ILE A 11 -7.02 17.04 -7.42
CA ILE A 11 -6.59 15.65 -7.64
C ILE A 11 -7.77 14.79 -8.09
N LYS A 12 -8.94 14.97 -7.48
CA LYS A 12 -10.13 14.19 -7.83
C LYS A 12 -10.58 14.45 -9.26
N ASP A 13 -10.59 15.72 -9.66
CA ASP A 13 -10.99 16.11 -11.02
C ASP A 13 -10.05 15.48 -12.05
N VAL A 14 -8.74 15.46 -11.79
CA VAL A 14 -7.75 14.79 -12.67
C VAL A 14 -7.99 13.27 -12.75
N LEU A 15 -8.37 12.61 -11.65
CA LEU A 15 -8.67 11.18 -11.66
C LEU A 15 -9.93 10.87 -12.46
N ASP A 16 -10.99 11.68 -12.28
CA ASP A 16 -12.24 11.52 -13.03
C ASP A 16 -12.01 11.76 -14.53
N ASP A 17 -11.23 12.78 -14.91
CA ASP A 17 -10.84 13.05 -16.30
C ASP A 17 -10.10 11.86 -16.94
N ILE A 18 -9.14 11.25 -16.23
CA ILE A 18 -8.42 10.06 -16.74
C ILE A 18 -9.36 8.84 -16.82
N GLU A 19 -10.36 8.77 -15.94
CA GLU A 19 -11.33 7.68 -15.96
C GLU A 19 -12.38 7.82 -17.08
N GLU A 20 -12.61 9.03 -17.59
CA GLU A 20 -13.51 9.28 -18.71
C GLU A 20 -12.79 9.30 -20.07
N ARG A 21 -11.45 9.31 -20.07
CA ARG A 21 -10.64 9.17 -21.28
C ARG A 21 -10.94 7.88 -22.05
N GLY A 22 -11.43 8.06 -23.27
CA GLY A 22 -11.73 6.97 -24.21
C GLY A 22 -10.54 6.51 -25.07
N ASP A 23 -9.40 7.20 -24.99
CA ASP A 23 -8.16 6.84 -25.69
C ASP A 23 -7.29 5.85 -24.89
N LEU A 24 -7.63 5.61 -23.62
CA LEU A 24 -6.98 4.63 -22.77
C LEU A 24 -7.62 3.26 -22.92
N LEU A 25 -6.80 2.24 -23.15
CA LEU A 25 -7.27 0.86 -23.12
C LEU A 25 -7.76 0.53 -21.69
N PRO A 26 -8.89 -0.20 -21.54
CA PRO A 26 -9.43 -0.57 -20.23
C PRO A 26 -8.46 -1.34 -19.32
N LYS A 27 -7.44 -1.99 -19.88
CA LYS A 27 -6.39 -2.74 -19.16
C LYS A 27 -5.01 -2.09 -19.26
N SER A 28 -4.96 -0.78 -19.50
CA SER A 28 -3.69 -0.06 -19.41
C SER A 28 -3.32 0.09 -17.93
N GLU A 29 -2.02 0.03 -17.63
CA GLU A 29 -1.51 0.19 -16.26
C GLU A 29 -2.00 1.50 -15.62
N LEU A 30 -2.09 2.58 -16.42
CA LEU A 30 -2.62 3.86 -15.97
C LEU A 30 -4.10 3.77 -15.60
N LYS A 31 -4.92 3.12 -16.42
CA LYS A 31 -6.35 2.97 -16.13
C LYS A 31 -6.56 2.15 -14.86
N GLU A 32 -5.87 1.03 -14.74
CA GLU A 32 -5.95 0.18 -13.54
C GLU A 32 -5.52 0.94 -12.27
N ALA A 33 -4.45 1.73 -12.35
CA ALA A 33 -3.98 2.54 -11.22
C ALA A 33 -4.98 3.64 -10.82
N VAL A 34 -5.57 4.35 -11.81
CA VAL A 34 -6.56 5.40 -11.55
C VAL A 34 -7.87 4.81 -11.01
N THR A 35 -8.38 3.75 -11.62
CA THR A 35 -9.56 3.04 -11.11
C THR A 35 -9.34 2.60 -9.66
N TYR A 36 -8.17 2.01 -9.36
CA TYR A 36 -7.84 1.59 -8.00
C TYR A 36 -7.83 2.77 -7.01
N LEU A 37 -7.13 3.85 -7.34
CA LEU A 37 -7.07 5.04 -6.48
C LEU A 37 -8.46 5.67 -6.28
N ARG A 38 -9.28 5.73 -7.34
CA ARG A 38 -10.65 6.26 -7.29
C ARG A 38 -11.54 5.43 -6.36
N ASN A 39 -11.40 4.10 -6.37
CA ASN A 39 -12.15 3.21 -5.47
C ASN A 39 -11.79 3.45 -3.99
N GLU A 40 -10.54 3.82 -3.71
CA GLU A 40 -10.04 4.10 -2.36
C GLU A 40 -10.12 5.59 -1.96
N TRP A 41 -10.76 6.44 -2.77
CA TRP A 41 -10.76 7.90 -2.59
C TRP A 41 -11.21 8.35 -1.21
N ASN A 42 -12.25 7.72 -0.66
CA ASN A 42 -12.76 8.07 0.67
C ASN A 42 -11.70 7.83 1.76
N ALA A 43 -10.95 6.73 1.67
CA ALA A 43 -9.87 6.44 2.62
C ALA A 43 -8.75 7.47 2.52
N VAL A 44 -8.42 7.93 1.31
CA VAL A 44 -7.42 8.99 1.09
C VAL A 44 -7.84 10.31 1.73
N VAL A 45 -9.10 10.73 1.54
CA VAL A 45 -9.62 11.97 2.14
C VAL A 45 -9.67 11.86 3.67
N ASP A 46 -10.04 10.70 4.20
CA ASP A 46 -10.13 10.46 5.64
C ASP A 46 -8.78 10.61 6.37
N ILE A 47 -7.66 10.37 5.70
CA ILE A 47 -6.33 10.63 6.28
C ILE A 47 -6.22 12.05 6.82
N PHE A 48 -6.86 13.04 6.19
CA PHE A 48 -6.79 14.44 6.59
C PHE A 48 -7.88 14.84 7.60
N ASN A 49 -8.84 13.96 7.86
CA ASN A 49 -9.88 14.12 8.87
C ASN A 49 -9.38 13.73 10.27
N TYR A 50 -8.41 12.82 10.35
CA TYR A 50 -7.80 12.33 11.58
C TYR A 50 -6.38 12.88 11.77
N GLY A 51 -5.95 13.07 13.02
CA GLY A 51 -4.65 13.68 13.35
C GLY A 51 -3.54 12.66 13.68
N ASP A 52 -3.89 11.39 13.76
CA ASP A 52 -3.07 10.25 14.16
C ASP A 52 -2.69 9.34 12.99
N THR A 53 -3.14 9.67 11.79
CA THR A 53 -2.83 9.00 10.53
C THR A 53 -1.50 9.49 9.97
N TYR A 54 -0.59 8.55 9.66
CA TYR A 54 0.69 8.84 9.02
C TYR A 54 0.53 8.82 7.50
N LEU A 55 1.16 9.77 6.80
CA LEU A 55 1.18 9.86 5.33
C LEU A 55 2.21 8.92 4.68
N ASP A 56 2.89 8.11 5.48
CA ASP A 56 3.88 7.15 5.04
C ASP A 56 3.51 5.74 5.51
N ASN A 57 4.04 4.74 4.81
CA ASN A 57 3.79 3.33 5.09
C ASN A 57 4.91 2.70 5.96
N ASN A 58 5.80 3.49 6.58
CA ASN A 58 7.02 2.96 7.21
C ASN A 58 6.72 1.93 8.30
N ILE A 59 5.64 2.14 9.06
CA ILE A 59 5.20 1.22 10.12
C ILE A 59 4.80 -0.13 9.50
N VAL A 60 3.99 -0.11 8.45
CA VAL A 60 3.53 -1.29 7.72
C VAL A 60 4.71 -2.02 7.07
N GLU A 61 5.61 -1.28 6.41
CA GLU A 61 6.79 -1.85 5.78
C GLU A 61 7.74 -2.48 6.80
N ARG A 62 7.91 -1.86 7.97
CA ARG A 62 8.73 -2.42 9.06
C ARG A 62 8.17 -3.76 9.53
N MET A 63 6.84 -3.86 9.69
CA MET A 63 6.18 -5.12 10.06
C MET A 63 6.33 -6.18 8.96
N ASN A 64 6.06 -5.81 7.71
CA ASN A 64 6.17 -6.73 6.57
C ASN A 64 7.61 -7.21 6.32
N ARG A 65 8.60 -6.35 6.58
CA ARG A 65 10.03 -6.72 6.49
C ARG A 65 10.35 -7.89 7.40
N TYR A 66 9.84 -7.88 8.64
CA TYR A 66 10.06 -8.98 9.59
C TYR A 66 9.48 -10.31 9.06
N ILE A 67 8.25 -10.27 8.53
CA ILE A 67 7.59 -11.45 7.96
C ILE A 67 8.39 -11.99 6.76
N SER A 68 8.81 -11.13 5.85
CA SER A 68 9.59 -11.50 4.67
C SER A 68 10.95 -12.11 5.04
N LEU A 69 11.63 -11.53 6.03
CA LEU A 69 12.91 -12.07 6.54
C LEU A 69 12.71 -13.42 7.21
N SER A 70 11.68 -13.56 8.05
CA SER A 70 11.32 -14.79 8.74
C SER A 70 11.10 -15.94 7.73
N ARG A 71 10.24 -15.72 6.72
CA ARG A 71 9.99 -16.69 5.65
C ARG A 71 11.24 -17.07 4.86
N LYS A 72 12.12 -16.11 4.57
CA LYS A 72 13.36 -16.39 3.85
C LYS A 72 14.32 -17.23 4.69
N ASN A 73 14.44 -16.91 5.97
CA ASN A 73 15.35 -17.60 6.88
C ASN A 73 14.87 -18.99 7.27
N SER A 74 13.57 -19.29 7.18
CA SER A 74 13.04 -20.63 7.43
C SER A 74 13.30 -21.63 6.30
N LEU A 75 13.74 -21.19 5.12
CA LEU A 75 13.96 -22.08 3.96
C LEU A 75 15.26 -22.88 4.05
N PHE A 76 16.23 -22.44 4.86
CA PHE A 76 17.55 -23.07 4.93
C PHE A 76 18.04 -23.19 6.36
N PHE A 77 17.94 -24.39 6.93
CA PHE A 77 18.57 -24.72 8.20
C PHE A 77 19.81 -25.58 7.96
N GLY A 78 20.99 -25.03 8.24
CA GLY A 78 22.28 -25.70 7.99
C GLY A 78 22.58 -26.90 8.89
N SER A 79 21.69 -27.28 9.81
CA SER A 79 21.81 -28.50 10.61
C SER A 79 20.46 -28.89 11.22
N HIS A 80 20.31 -30.17 11.59
CA HIS A 80 19.09 -30.68 12.20
C HIS A 80 18.75 -29.97 13.53
N LYS A 81 19.75 -29.69 14.38
CA LYS A 81 19.60 -28.90 15.61
C LYS A 81 19.21 -27.44 15.32
N GLY A 82 19.71 -26.88 14.22
CA GLY A 82 19.32 -25.56 13.74
C GLY A 82 17.86 -25.51 13.29
N ALA A 83 17.38 -26.57 12.62
CA ALA A 83 15.99 -26.72 12.21
C ALA A 83 15.04 -26.86 13.40
N GLU A 84 15.41 -27.64 14.42
CA GLU A 84 14.61 -27.81 15.63
C GLU A 84 14.44 -26.48 16.39
N ARG A 85 15.51 -25.68 16.51
CA ARG A 85 15.45 -24.33 17.11
C ARG A 85 14.68 -23.34 16.23
N GLY A 86 14.87 -23.41 14.93
CA GLY A 86 14.14 -22.60 13.96
C GLY A 86 12.64 -22.86 13.97
N ALA A 87 12.22 -24.11 14.14
CA ALA A 87 10.81 -24.51 14.23
C ALA A 87 10.10 -23.92 15.46
N ILE A 88 10.83 -23.56 16.52
CA ILE A 88 10.29 -22.84 17.68
C ILE A 88 10.20 -21.33 17.39
N LEU A 89 11.18 -20.78 16.66
CA LEU A 89 11.29 -19.35 16.39
C LEU A 89 10.34 -18.84 15.29
N TYR A 90 10.02 -19.71 14.32
CA TYR A 90 9.23 -19.39 13.13
C TYR A 90 7.83 -20.03 13.13
N LYS A 91 7.38 -20.52 14.29
CA LYS A 91 6.02 -21.08 14.47
C LYS A 91 4.96 -20.01 14.61
#